data_AF-I1YNA9-F1
#
_entry.id   AF-I1YNA9-F1
#
_cell.length_a   1.000
_cell.length_b   1.000
_cell.length_c   1.000
_cell.angle_alpha   90.00
_cell.angle_beta   90.00
_cell.angle_gamma   90.00
#
_symmetry.space_group_name_H-M   'P 1'
#
loop_
_entity.id
_entity.type
_entity.pdbx_description
1 polymer ?
#
loop_
_entity_poly.entity_id
_entity_poly.type
_entity_poly.pdbx_seq_one_letter_code
_entity_poly.pdbx_strand_id
1 'polypeptide(L)'
;SPRSTEAATKYFLTQATASMILLLAILNNMSNSGQWNIIQPEDMLSQYLFLVALGMKLGLAPFHFWVPEVTQGIPIKSGLILLTWQKLAPISIMYQLSPYLNKNMMITMALMSILLGG
;
A
#
# COMPACT_ATOMS: atom_id res chain seq x y z
N SER A 1 20.27 -17.02 2.04
CA SER A 1 19.96 -18.08 1.06
C SER A 1 19.50 -17.42 -0.24
N PRO A 2 19.65 -18.06 -1.41
CA PRO A 2 19.16 -17.53 -2.68
C PRO A 2 17.66 -17.17 -2.64
N ARG A 3 16.87 -17.95 -1.89
CA ARG A 3 15.44 -17.67 -1.66
C ARG A 3 15.19 -16.38 -0.87
N SER A 4 16.01 -16.11 0.16
CA SER A 4 15.90 -14.87 0.93
C SER A 4 16.30 -13.64 0.13
N THR A 5 17.26 -13.78 -0.80
CA THR A 5 17.61 -12.67 -1.70
C THR A 5 16.51 -12.41 -2.73
N GLU A 6 15.87 -13.45 -3.26
CA GLU A 6 14.70 -13.29 -4.15
C GLU A 6 13.50 -12.66 -3.42
N ALA A 7 13.22 -13.05 -2.18
CA ALA A 7 12.19 -12.41 -1.37
C ALA A 7 12.51 -10.91 -1.15
N ALA A 8 13.77 -10.58 -0.89
CA ALA A 8 14.19 -9.20 -0.72
C ALA A 8 14.00 -8.38 -2.01
N THR A 9 14.32 -8.92 -3.18
CA THR A 9 14.14 -8.21 -4.47
C THR A 9 12.66 -7.99 -4.80
N LYS A 10 11.80 -8.99 -4.59
CA LYS A 10 10.34 -8.86 -4.77
C LYS A 10 9.73 -7.81 -3.84
N TYR A 11 10.11 -7.83 -2.56
CA TYR A 11 9.70 -6.82 -1.60
C TYR A 11 10.18 -5.42 -2.00
N PHE A 12 11.46 -5.28 -2.36
CA PHE A 12 12.03 -4.00 -2.73
C PHE A 12 11.30 -3.38 -3.93
N LEU A 13 11.10 -4.14 -5.02
CA LEU A 13 10.45 -3.63 -6.22
C LEU A 13 9.00 -3.20 -5.95
N THR A 14 8.24 -4.01 -5.23
CA THR A 14 6.83 -3.69 -4.90
C THR A 14 6.72 -2.47 -3.98
N GLN A 15 7.58 -2.36 -2.97
CA GLN A 15 7.53 -1.25 -2.03
C GLN A 15 8.11 0.04 -2.60
N ALA A 16 9.15 -0.03 -3.43
CA ALA A 16 9.70 1.12 -4.14
C ALA A 16 8.68 1.70 -5.12
N THR A 17 8.05 0.85 -5.94
CA THR A 17 6.99 1.29 -6.87
C THR A 17 5.81 1.91 -6.13
N ALA A 18 5.32 1.28 -5.06
CA ALA A 18 4.28 1.85 -4.23
C ALA A 18 4.66 3.21 -3.62
N SER A 19 5.94 3.42 -3.28
CA SER A 19 6.43 4.70 -2.75
C SER A 19 6.49 5.79 -3.83
N MET A 20 6.87 5.43 -5.06
CA MET A 20 6.83 6.37 -6.19
C MET A 20 5.41 6.77 -6.57
N ILE A 21 4.45 5.82 -6.54
CA ILE A 21 3.03 6.13 -6.75
C ILE A 21 2.50 7.02 -5.63
N LEU A 22 2.91 6.79 -4.37
CA LEU A 22 2.54 7.66 -3.25
C LEU A 22 3.06 9.08 -3.46
N LEU A 23 4.32 9.24 -3.89
CA LEU A 23 4.89 10.54 -4.21
C LEU A 23 4.12 11.22 -5.36
N LEU A 24 3.76 10.46 -6.40
CA LEU A 24 2.95 10.96 -7.50
C LEU A 24 1.56 11.44 -7.02
N ALA A 25 0.93 10.71 -6.09
CA ALA A 25 -0.34 11.12 -5.50
C ALA A 25 -0.21 12.46 -4.74
N ILE A 26 0.87 12.63 -3.97
CA ILE A 26 1.17 13.87 -3.23
C ILE A 26 1.42 15.02 -4.19
N LEU A 27 2.23 14.82 -5.23
CA LEU A 27 2.54 15.86 -6.22
C LEU A 27 1.31 16.27 -7.03
N ASN A 28 0.45 15.32 -7.40
CA ASN A 28 -0.81 15.62 -8.09
C ASN A 28 -1.80 16.36 -7.17
N ASN A 29 -1.85 16.00 -5.88
CA ASN A 29 -2.68 16.75 -4.95
C ASN A 29 -2.16 18.18 -4.77
N MET A 30 -0.84 18.33 -4.62
CA MET A 30 -0.15 19.61 -4.51
C MET A 30 -0.38 20.52 -5.72
N SER A 31 -0.33 19.98 -6.94
CA SER A 31 -0.56 20.78 -8.14
C SER A 31 -1.98 21.32 -8.22
N ASN A 32 -2.95 20.62 -7.64
CA ASN A 32 -4.36 20.99 -7.70
C ASN A 32 -4.76 21.93 -6.55
N SER A 33 -4.36 21.61 -5.31
CA SER A 33 -4.75 22.38 -4.12
C SER A 33 -3.77 23.48 -3.73
N GLY A 34 -2.51 23.38 -4.15
CA GLY A 34 -1.42 24.27 -3.76
C GLY A 34 -0.95 24.11 -2.31
N GLN A 35 -1.41 23.08 -1.58
CA GLN A 35 -1.12 22.90 -0.15
C GLN A 35 -0.42 21.57 0.17
N TRP A 36 0.65 21.63 0.98
CA TRP A 36 1.42 20.46 1.43
C TRP A 36 0.81 19.75 2.65
N ASN A 37 -0.28 20.30 3.18
CA ASN A 37 -0.94 19.70 4.33
C ASN A 37 -1.49 18.33 3.94
N ILE A 38 -1.52 17.40 4.89
CA ILE A 38 -2.12 16.05 4.74
C ILE A 38 -3.66 16.14 4.53
N ILE A 39 -4.19 17.34 4.36
CA ILE A 39 -5.60 17.62 4.30
C ILE A 39 -6.06 17.41 2.85
N GLN A 40 -7.07 16.56 2.71
CA GLN A 40 -7.99 16.46 1.57
C GLN A 40 -7.35 16.24 0.19
N PRO A 41 -7.29 14.98 -0.28
CA PRO A 41 -7.19 14.73 -1.71
C PRO A 41 -8.44 15.27 -2.43
N GLU A 42 -8.29 16.39 -3.14
CA GLU A 42 -9.41 17.09 -3.78
C GLU A 42 -9.84 16.42 -5.10
N ASP A 43 -8.90 15.84 -5.82
CA ASP A 43 -9.12 15.24 -7.14
C ASP A 43 -9.32 13.71 -7.06
N MET A 44 -10.17 13.19 -7.94
CA MET A 44 -10.45 11.75 -8.04
C MET A 44 -9.17 10.96 -8.38
N LEU A 45 -8.29 11.51 -9.21
CA LEU A 45 -7.02 10.85 -9.55
C LEU A 45 -6.12 10.68 -8.32
N SER A 46 -5.98 11.71 -7.48
CA SER A 46 -5.13 11.64 -6.27
C SER A 46 -5.70 10.63 -5.27
N GLN A 47 -7.02 10.60 -5.07
CA GLN A 47 -7.69 9.60 -4.23
C GLN A 47 -7.38 8.17 -4.68
N TYR A 48 -7.45 7.89 -5.99
CA TYR A 48 -7.11 6.58 -6.53
C TYR A 48 -5.64 6.24 -6.37
N LEU A 49 -4.72 7.16 -6.66
CA LEU A 49 -3.29 6.92 -6.51
C LEU A 49 -2.90 6.66 -5.05
N PHE A 50 -3.49 7.38 -4.08
CA PHE A 50 -3.31 7.09 -2.66
C PHE A 50 -3.78 5.67 -2.31
N LEU A 51 -4.97 5.27 -2.78
CA LEU A 51 -5.50 3.92 -2.54
C LEU A 51 -4.65 2.83 -3.18
N VAL A 52 -4.18 3.01 -4.41
CA VAL A 52 -3.29 2.04 -5.09
C VAL A 52 -1.97 1.93 -4.33
N ALA A 53 -1.33 3.04 -4.01
CA ALA A 53 -0.05 3.05 -3.30
C ALA A 53 -0.15 2.36 -1.93
N LEU A 54 -1.15 2.72 -1.13
CA LEU A 54 -1.35 2.14 0.20
C LEU A 54 -1.79 0.67 0.11
N GLY A 55 -2.63 0.32 -0.87
CA GLY A 55 -3.01 -1.05 -1.17
C GLY A 55 -1.83 -1.94 -1.53
N MET A 56 -0.89 -1.46 -2.36
CA MET A 56 0.35 -2.17 -2.67
C MET A 56 1.23 -2.34 -1.42
N LYS A 57 1.42 -1.28 -0.61
CA LYS A 57 2.21 -1.35 0.63
C LYS A 57 1.64 -2.37 1.62
N LEU A 58 0.32 -2.41 1.76
CA LEU A 58 -0.39 -3.34 2.62
C LEU A 58 -0.54 -4.75 2.03
N GLY A 59 -0.29 -4.94 0.73
CA GLY A 59 -0.55 -6.21 0.06
C GLY A 59 -2.04 -6.57 -0.01
N LEU A 60 -2.92 -5.57 -0.17
CA LEU A 60 -4.34 -5.80 -0.44
C LEU A 60 -4.52 -6.33 -1.86
N ALA A 61 -5.58 -7.11 -2.11
CA ALA A 61 -5.92 -7.51 -3.47
C ALA A 61 -6.27 -6.29 -4.35
N PRO A 62 -5.84 -6.26 -5.62
CA PRO A 62 -5.15 -7.32 -6.39
C PRO A 62 -3.62 -7.39 -6.23
N PHE A 63 -3.02 -6.59 -5.34
CA PHE A 63 -1.57 -6.45 -5.16
C PHE A 63 -0.94 -7.41 -4.13
N HIS A 64 -1.67 -8.46 -3.73
CA HIS A 64 -1.30 -9.36 -2.64
C HIS A 64 -0.21 -10.39 -2.99
N PHE A 65 0.10 -10.58 -4.29
CA PHE A 65 0.97 -11.67 -4.78
C PHE A 65 2.38 -11.71 -4.16
N TRP A 66 2.92 -10.57 -3.72
CA TRP A 66 4.24 -10.55 -3.09
C TRP A 66 4.23 -11.11 -1.66
N VAL A 67 3.10 -11.10 -0.97
CA VAL A 67 3.03 -11.42 0.47
C VAL A 67 3.39 -12.90 0.74
N PRO A 68 2.81 -13.91 0.07
CA PRO A 68 3.14 -15.31 0.33
C PRO A 68 4.61 -15.64 -0.01
N GLU A 69 5.10 -15.14 -1.13
CA GLU A 69 6.46 -15.45 -1.59
C GLU A 69 7.53 -14.81 -0.69
N VAL A 70 7.32 -13.56 -0.28
CA VAL A 70 8.26 -12.84 0.59
C VAL A 70 8.25 -13.45 1.99
N THR A 71 7.09 -13.73 2.57
CA THR A 71 6.99 -14.33 3.92
C THR A 71 7.59 -15.72 3.98
N GLN A 72 7.44 -16.53 2.92
CA GLN A 72 8.03 -17.87 2.85
C GLN A 72 9.56 -17.84 2.65
N GLY A 73 10.08 -16.80 2.02
CA GLY A 73 11.50 -16.68 1.69
C GLY A 73 12.40 -16.14 2.82
N ILE A 74 11.81 -15.60 3.90
CA ILE A 74 12.54 -14.93 4.99
C ILE A 74 12.41 -15.69 6.33
N PRO A 75 13.33 -15.46 7.29
CA PRO A 75 13.20 -16.02 8.64
C PRO A 75 11.90 -15.61 9.35
N ILE A 76 11.43 -16.45 10.28
CA ILE A 76 10.18 -16.20 11.03
C ILE A 76 10.19 -14.84 11.74
N LYS A 77 11.34 -14.43 12.32
CA LYS A 77 11.45 -13.14 13.01
C LYS A 77 11.20 -11.95 12.08
N SER A 78 11.75 -11.95 10.86
CA SER A 78 11.49 -10.89 9.88
C SER A 78 10.10 -11.00 9.28
N GLY A 79 9.58 -12.23 9.09
CA GLY A 79 8.18 -12.46 8.71
C GLY A 79 7.19 -11.86 9.69
N LEU A 80 7.43 -12.01 11.00
CA LEU A 80 6.61 -11.41 12.05
C LEU A 80 6.61 -9.88 11.96
N ILE A 81 7.78 -9.25 11.80
CA ILE A 81 7.90 -7.79 11.62
C ILE A 81 7.16 -7.34 10.34
N LEU A 82 7.29 -8.09 9.25
CA LEU A 82 6.67 -7.78 7.97
C LEU A 82 5.14 -7.88 8.02
N LEU A 83 4.59 -8.84 8.75
CA LEU A 83 3.15 -9.04 8.87
C LEU A 83 2.49 -8.18 9.96
N THR A 84 3.26 -7.60 10.88
CA THR A 84 2.72 -6.76 11.97
C THR A 84 3.16 -5.31 11.83
N TRP A 85 4.45 -5.03 12.03
CA TRP A 85 5.00 -3.68 12.10
C TRP A 85 4.82 -2.88 10.81
N GLN A 86 5.05 -3.53 9.65
CA GLN A 86 4.94 -2.86 8.35
C GLN A 86 3.50 -2.46 7.99
N LYS A 87 2.49 -2.97 8.70
CA LYS A 87 1.08 -2.57 8.48
C LYS A 87 0.72 -1.26 9.16
N LEU A 88 1.41 -0.89 10.24
CA LEU A 88 1.03 0.26 11.08
C LEU A 88 1.10 1.59 10.34
N ALA A 89 2.20 1.86 9.63
CA ALA A 89 2.39 3.15 8.95
C ALA A 89 1.42 3.37 7.77
N PRO A 90 1.17 2.40 6.86
CA PRO A 90 0.17 2.60 5.82
C PRO A 90 -1.25 2.73 6.37
N ILE A 91 -1.60 2.01 7.45
CA ILE A 91 -2.93 2.12 8.09
C ILE A 91 -3.11 3.50 8.72
N SER A 92 -2.09 4.08 9.36
CA SER A 92 -2.21 5.42 9.95
C SER A 92 -2.44 6.50 8.88
N ILE A 93 -1.80 6.38 7.72
CA ILE A 93 -2.05 7.28 6.57
C ILE A 93 -3.46 7.07 6.02
N MET A 94 -3.89 5.81 5.81
CA MET A 94 -5.26 5.51 5.36
C MET A 94 -6.31 6.06 6.34
N TYR A 95 -6.05 5.98 7.64
CA TYR A 95 -6.94 6.52 8.67
C TYR A 95 -7.09 8.03 8.55
N GLN A 96 -5.99 8.77 8.41
CA GLN A 96 -6.00 10.22 8.24
C GLN A 96 -6.73 10.67 6.96
N LEU A 97 -6.59 9.89 5.89
CA LEU A 97 -7.22 10.18 4.60
C LEU A 97 -8.65 9.62 4.45
N SER A 98 -9.10 8.78 5.39
CA SER A 98 -10.33 7.98 5.29
C SER A 98 -11.61 8.73 4.88
N PRO A 99 -11.90 9.98 5.33
CA PRO A 99 -13.12 10.65 4.89
C PRO A 99 -13.10 11.07 3.41
N TYR A 100 -11.93 11.14 2.78
CA TYR A 100 -11.75 11.69 1.43
C TYR A 100 -11.41 10.63 0.38
N LEU A 101 -11.04 9.41 0.77
CA LEU A 101 -10.75 8.33 -0.17
C LEU A 101 -12.04 7.81 -0.82
N ASN A 102 -11.93 7.34 -2.06
CA ASN A 102 -13.03 6.72 -2.77
C ASN A 102 -13.49 5.42 -2.08
N LYS A 103 -14.66 5.49 -1.43
CA LYS A 103 -15.24 4.37 -0.66
C LYS A 103 -15.53 3.15 -1.52
N ASN A 104 -15.99 3.33 -2.76
CA ASN A 104 -16.31 2.21 -3.65
C ASN A 104 -15.06 1.37 -3.92
N MET A 105 -13.94 2.02 -4.28
CA MET A 105 -12.69 1.32 -4.53
C MET A 105 -12.12 0.67 -3.25
N MET A 106 -12.22 1.35 -2.10
CA MET A 106 -11.79 0.79 -0.83
C MET A 106 -12.55 -0.49 -0.48
N ILE A 107 -13.89 -0.49 -0.65
CA ILE A 107 -14.74 -1.66 -0.38
C ILE A 107 -14.45 -2.78 -1.38
N THR A 108 -14.25 -2.48 -2.67
CA THR A 108 -13.92 -3.53 -3.65
C THR A 108 -12.59 -4.20 -3.32
N MET A 109 -11.55 -3.44 -2.96
CA MET A 109 -10.28 -4.01 -2.51
C MET A 109 -10.44 -4.84 -1.24
N ALA A 110 -11.24 -4.37 -0.27
CA ALA A 110 -11.50 -5.10 0.96
C ALA A 110 -12.19 -6.44 0.68
N LEU A 111 -13.30 -6.45 -0.07
CA LEU A 111 -14.02 -7.67 -0.43
C LEU A 111 -13.14 -8.64 -1.23
N MET A 112 -12.41 -8.14 -2.22
CA MET A 112 -11.47 -8.98 -3.00
C MET A 112 -10.37 -9.57 -2.10
N SER A 113 -9.86 -8.80 -1.13
CA SER A 113 -8.84 -9.30 -0.21
C SER A 113 -9.36 -10.38 0.73
N ILE A 114 -10.61 -10.28 1.17
CA ILE A 114 -11.27 -11.31 1.99
C ILE A 114 -11.50 -12.57 1.16
N LEU A 115 -12.01 -12.43 -0.07
CA LEU A 115 -12.30 -13.57 -0.95
C LEU A 115 -11.05 -14.33 -1.41
N LEU A 116 -9.94 -13.63 -1.64
CA LEU A 116 -8.69 -14.25 -2.08
C LEU A 116 -7.80 -14.71 -0.91
N GLY A 117 -8.01 -14.15 0.29
CA GLY A 117 -7.25 -14.47 1.49
C GLY A 117 -7.88 -15.53 2.39
N GLY A 118 -9.21 -15.71 2.34
CA GLY A 118 -9.95 -16.76 3.04
C GLY A 118 -9.98 -18.06 2.25
#